data_AF-A0A949E2W8-F1
#
_entry.id   AF-A0A949E2W8-F1
#
_cell.length_a   1.000
_cell.length_b   1.000
_cell.length_c   1.000
_cell.angle_alpha   90.00
_cell.angle_beta   90.00
_cell.angle_gamma   90.00
#
_symmetry.space_group_name_H-M   'P 1'
#
loop_
_entity.id
_entity.type
_entity.pdbx_description
1 polymer ?
#
loop_
_entity_poly.entity_id
_entity_poly.type
_entity_poly.pdbx_seq_one_letter_code
_entity_poly.pdbx_strand_id
1 'polypeptide(L)' 'MLKQLTKSKRVLILIIIFAVLFLSYFGYTKIYQKRNILTLPSTLHEISGISYFDKNIIICEQDELGDIFFYDLKKKE' A
#
# COMPACT_ATOMS: atom_id res chain seq x y z
N MET A 1 33.98 0.63 40.86
CA MET A 1 33.51 -0.76 41.06
C MET A 1 32.31 -1.03 40.14
N LEU A 2 32.49 -1.82 39.07
CA LEU A 2 31.39 -2.25 38.21
C LEU A 2 30.61 -3.37 38.92
N LYS A 3 29.35 -3.09 39.31
CA LYS A 3 28.48 -4.05 39.98
C LYS A 3 28.01 -5.08 38.94
N GLN A 4 28.50 -6.32 39.04
CA GLN A 4 28.12 -7.38 38.10
C GLN A 4 26.61 -7.66 38.16
N LEU A 5 25.98 -7.75 36.98
CA LEU A 5 24.55 -8.03 36.85
C LEU A 5 24.28 -9.52 37.06
N THR A 6 23.32 -9.84 37.93
CA THR A 6 22.87 -11.23 38.19
C THR A 6 22.26 -11.86 36.94
N LYS A 7 22.35 -13.19 36.80
CA LYS A 7 21.83 -13.94 35.63
C LYS A 7 20.37 -13.61 35.31
N SER A 8 19.53 -13.47 36.34
CA SER A 8 18.11 -13.08 36.22
C SER A 8 17.91 -11.71 35.56
N LYS A 9 18.75 -10.72 35.88
CA LYS A 9 18.68 -9.38 35.30
C LYS A 9 19.10 -9.36 33.83
N ARG A 10 20.05 -10.22 33.43
CA ARG A 10 20.46 -10.36 32.02
C ARG A 10 19.35 -10.95 31.16
N VAL A 11 18.66 -11.97 31.67
CA VAL A 11 17.49 -12.57 30.99
C VAL A 11 16.38 -11.53 30.81
N LEU A 12 16.09 -10.73 31.84
CA LEU A 12 15.10 -9.66 31.75
C LEU A 12 15.44 -8.63 30.65
N ILE A 13 16.71 -8.23 30.55
CA ILE A 13 17.17 -7.30 29.51
C ILE A 13 16.97 -7.90 28.11
N LEU A 14 17.30 -9.18 27.92
CA LEU A 14 17.10 -9.84 26.62
C LEU A 14 15.63 -9.93 26.22
N ILE A 15 14.72 -10.16 27.18
CA ILE A 15 13.27 -10.16 26.94
C ILE A 15 12.80 -8.76 26.50
N ILE A 16 13.27 -7.70 27.17
CA ILE A 16 12.92 -6.32 26.81
C ILE A 16 13.43 -5.98 25.40
N ILE A 17 14.69 -6.34 25.09
CA ILE A 17 15.26 -6.12 23.76
C ILE A 17 14.44 -6.87 22.69
N PHE A 18 14.13 -8.14 22.94
CA PHE A 18 13.32 -8.94 22.03
C PHE A 18 11.92 -8.33 21.83
N ALA A 19 11.27 -7.88 22.90
CA ALA A 19 9.97 -7.22 22.82
C ALA A 19 10.05 -5.94 21.95
N VAL A 20 11.05 -5.09 22.14
CA VAL A 20 11.25 -3.87 21.35
C VAL A 20 11.47 -4.19 19.87
N LEU A 21 12.30 -5.19 19.57
CA LEU A 21 12.55 -5.65 18.20
C LEU A 21 11.27 -6.21 17.57
N PHE A 22 10.50 -7.00 18.31
CA PHE A 22 9.24 -7.59 17.86
C PHE A 22 8.17 -6.53 17.55
N LEU A 23 8.01 -5.54 18.43
CA LEU A 23 7.13 -4.38 18.24
C LEU A 23 7.50 -3.60 16.98
N SER A 24 8.80 -3.41 16.75
CA SER A 24 9.31 -2.73 15.56
C SER A 24 9.00 -3.51 14.29
N TYR A 25 9.15 -4.85 14.29
CA TYR A 25 8.84 -5.71 13.15
C TYR A 25 7.34 -5.70 12.77
N PHE A 26 6.46 -5.76 13.78
CA PHE A 26 5.00 -5.81 13.54
C PHE A 26 4.42 -4.47 13.05
N GLY A 27 5.01 -3.34 13.46
CA GLY A 27 4.55 -1.99 13.11
C GLY A 27 4.67 -1.60 11.62
N TYR A 28 5.35 -2.41 10.79
CA TYR A 28 5.58 -2.08 9.37
C TYR A 28 4.52 -2.60 8.40
N THR A 29 3.50 -3.32 8.86
CA THR A 29 2.41 -3.75 7.97
C THR A 29 1.43 -2.60 7.74
N LYS A 30 1.77 -1.71 6.82
CA LYS A 30 0.84 -0.69 6.32
C LYS A 30 -0.28 -1.40 5.54
N ILE A 31 -1.41 -1.66 6.19
CA ILE A 31 -2.62 -2.10 5.49
C ILE A 31 -3.08 -0.90 4.66
N TYR A 32 -2.95 -1.00 3.33
CA TYR A 32 -3.52 -0.03 2.42
C TYR A 32 -5.05 -0.08 2.57
N GLN A 33 -5.62 0.79 3.40
CA GLN A 33 -7.07 1.01 3.40
C GLN A 33 -7.44 1.55 2.02
N LYS A 34 -8.21 0.74 1.28
CA LYS A 34 -8.83 1.12 0.01
C LYS A 34 -9.71 2.34 0.25
N ARG A 35 -9.21 3.53 -0.10
CA ARG A 35 -9.98 4.77 -0.05
C ARG A 35 -10.35 5.14 -1.48
N ASN A 36 -11.65 5.29 -1.72
CA ASN A 36 -12.31 5.70 -2.96
C ASN A 36 -12.30 4.64 -4.07
N ILE A 37 -13.46 4.04 -4.30
CA ILE A 37 -13.74 3.22 -5.49
C ILE A 37 -14.27 4.17 -6.55
N LEU A 38 -13.64 4.17 -7.73
CA LEU A 38 -14.14 4.83 -8.92
C LEU A 38 -14.66 3.75 -9.86
N THR A 39 -15.92 3.84 -10.26
CA THR A 39 -16.52 2.96 -11.26
C THR A 39 -16.32 3.61 -12.62
N LEU A 40 -15.63 2.92 -13.52
CA LEU A 40 -15.50 3.35 -14.90
C LEU A 40 -16.78 3.03 -15.69
N PRO A 41 -17.14 3.84 -16.70
CA PRO A 41 -18.32 3.61 -17.52
C PRO A 41 -18.30 2.24 -18.20
N SER A 42 -19.47 1.64 -18.36
CA SER A 42 -19.59 0.33 -19.01
C SER A 42 -19.17 0.33 -20.47
N THR A 43 -19.11 1.50 -21.12
CA THR A 43 -18.58 1.62 -22.50
C THR A 43 -17.11 1.23 -22.60
N LEU A 44 -16.38 1.23 -21.48
CA LEU A 44 -15.02 0.70 -21.40
C LEU A 44 -15.09 -0.82 -21.17
N HIS A 45 -15.21 -1.57 -22.26
CA HIS A 45 -15.17 -3.03 -22.23
C HIS A 45 -13.72 -3.50 -22.29
N GLU A 46 -13.36 -4.49 -21.46
CA GLU A 46 -12.06 -5.19 -21.51
C GLU A 46 -10.80 -4.30 -21.46
N ILE A 47 -10.69 -3.48 -20.39
CA ILE A 47 -9.46 -2.71 -20.16
C ILE A 47 -8.30 -3.65 -19.80
N SER A 48 -7.26 -3.65 -20.64
CA SER A 48 -6.01 -4.41 -20.42
C SER A 48 -4.94 -3.57 -19.73
N GLY A 49 -5.00 -2.24 -19.87
CA GLY A 49 -4.02 -1.30 -19.34
C GLY A 49 -4.65 -0.01 -18.81
N ILE A 50 -4.11 0.49 -17.69
CA ILE A 50 -4.43 1.82 -17.15
C ILE A 50 -3.14 2.56 -16.86
N SER A 51 -2.99 3.73 -17.45
CA SER A 51 -1.81 4.59 -17.32
C SER A 51 -2.21 5.98 -16.82
N TYR A 52 -1.39 6.59 -15.98
CA TYR A 52 -1.60 7.98 -15.54
C TYR A 52 -0.99 8.94 -16.56
N PHE A 53 -1.78 9.91 -17.02
CA PHE A 53 -1.34 10.89 -18.03
C PHE A 53 -1.19 12.30 -17.44
N ASP A 54 -2.19 12.77 -16.69
CA ASP A 54 -2.18 14.10 -16.07
C ASP A 54 -3.03 14.11 -14.78
N LYS A 55 -3.04 15.24 -14.05
CA LYS A 55 -3.65 15.44 -12.73
C LYS A 55 -5.01 14.77 -12.53
N ASN A 56 -5.87 14.78 -13.55
CA ASN A 56 -7.17 14.13 -13.50
C ASN A 56 -7.42 13.22 -14.70
N ILE A 57 -6.40 12.89 -15.51
CA ILE A 57 -6.61 12.11 -16.72
C ILE A 57 -5.86 10.78 -16.58
N ILE A 58 -6.62 9.70 -16.71
CA ILE A 58 -6.07 8.37 -16.94
C ILE A 58 -6.29 7.98 -18.39
N ILE A 59 -5.37 7.17 -18.90
CA ILE A 59 -5.49 6.50 -20.19
C ILE A 59 -5.91 5.07 -19.92
N CYS A 60 -6.95 4.61 -20.60
CA CYS A 60 -7.39 3.22 -20.58
C CYS A 60 -7.17 2.61 -21.96
N GLU A 61 -6.43 1.51 -22.00
CA GLU A 61 -6.11 0.75 -23.22
C GLU A 61 -7.07 -0.45 -23.32
N GLN A 62 -7.72 -0.60 -24.48
CA GLN A 62 -8.54 -1.77 -24.80
C GLN A 62 -7.79 -2.67 -25.77
N ASP A 63 -7.53 -3.91 -25.36
CA ASP A 63 -6.75 -4.89 -26.16
C ASP A 63 -7.53 -5.39 -27.37
N GLU A 64 -8.85 -5.60 -27.24
CA GLU A 64 -9.66 -6.19 -28.31
C GLU A 64 -9.83 -5.27 -29.53
N LEU A 65 -9.98 -3.97 -29.29
CA LEU A 65 -10.25 -2.98 -30.35
C LEU A 65 -9.03 -2.11 -30.69
N GLY A 66 -8.00 -2.11 -29.84
CA GLY A 66 -6.82 -1.23 -29.99
C GLY A 66 -7.11 0.25 -29.70
N ASP A 67 -8.25 0.53 -29.06
CA ASP A 67 -8.67 1.89 -28.73
C ASP A 67 -7.99 2.42 -27.47
N ILE A 68 -7.73 3.74 -27.46
CA ILE A 68 -7.14 4.47 -26.33
C ILE A 68 -8.15 5.49 -25.83
N PHE A 69 -8.59 5.35 -24.58
CA PHE A 69 -9.56 6.24 -23.96
C PHE A 69 -8.90 7.17 -22.97
N PHE A 70 -9.17 8.47 -23.09
CA PHE A 70 -8.80 9.46 -22.09
C PHE A 70 -9.99 9.68 -21.15
N TYR A 71 -9.84 9.25 -19.90
CA TYR A 71 -10.88 9.38 -18.89
C TYR A 71 -10.53 10.46 -17.86
N ASP A 72 -11.39 11.47 -17.74
CA ASP A 72 -11.27 12.51 -16.71
C ASP A 72 -11.89 12.03 -15.39
N LEU A 73 -11.05 11.85 -14.37
CA LEU A 73 -11.38 11.43 -13.01
C LEU A 73 -12.33 12.41 -12.28
N LYS A 74 -12.48 13.64 -12.76
CA LYS A 74 -13.46 14.60 -12.24
C LYS A 74 -14.84 14.40 -12.85
N LYS A 75 -14.94 13.70 -13.97
CA LYS A 75 -16.21 13.43 -14.64
C LYS A 75 -16.98 12.42 -13.77
N LYS A 76 -18.01 12.91 -13.07
CA LYS A 76 -19.03 12.05 -12.47
C LYS A 76 -20.07 11.76 -13.54
N GLU A 77 -20.33 10.49 -13.78
CA GLU A 77 -21.56 10.04 -14.44
C GLU A 77 -22.73 10.03 -13.44
#